data_AF-E1RAK1-F1
#
_entry.id   AF-E1RAK1-F1
#
_cell.length_a   1.000
_cell.length_b   1.000
_cell.length_c   1.000
_cell.angle_alpha   90.00
_cell.angle_beta   90.00
_cell.angle_gamma   90.00
#
_symmetry.space_group_name_H-M   'P 1'
#
loop_
_entity.id
_entity.type
_entity.pdbx_description
1 polymer ?
#
loop_
_entity_poly.entity_id
_entity_poly.type
_entity_poly.pdbx_seq_one_letter_code
_entity_poly.pdbx_strand_id
1 'polypeptide(L)'
;MTIIKRCAIGILSLSFLLVPAFVLTANEGGHGSGIDQIIAEIEQTQGVDTISEINPDRVSPKLLEELGDAVMGIMISDEQQHEWMDQMMGGEGSEQLASMHRLMGYRYLQSNGDLSSGLWGPGMSGYGMMGPGMMGSWGVSSGWYGPGSPDVMAGLMTPWLCAICLVLLIAVIVLIIALVKAKKTRITFDSGTAKEIIRSRYAKGELSREDYLQLKDDLKEN
;
A
#
# COMPACT_ATOMS: atom_id res chain seq x y z
N MET A 1 -65.06 -56.96 29.74
CA MET A 1 -64.50 -57.83 28.67
C MET A 1 -65.52 -57.79 27.55
N THR A 2 -65.30 -57.27 26.34
CA THR A 2 -64.15 -57.49 25.43
C THR A 2 -64.24 -56.50 24.24
N ILE A 3 -64.18 -55.18 24.46
CA ILE A 3 -64.28 -54.17 23.35
C ILE A 3 -63.28 -53.02 23.56
N ILE A 4 -62.06 -53.32 23.98
CA ILE A 4 -61.00 -52.31 24.26
C ILE A 4 -59.76 -52.48 23.37
N LYS A 5 -59.68 -53.43 22.42
CA LYS A 5 -58.39 -53.77 21.78
C LYS A 5 -58.37 -53.91 20.26
N ARG A 6 -59.18 -53.15 19.51
CA ARG A 6 -59.14 -53.17 18.02
C ARG A 6 -59.20 -51.79 17.35
N CYS A 7 -58.70 -50.75 18.01
CA CYS A 7 -58.44 -49.44 17.37
C CYS A 7 -57.01 -48.96 17.64
N ALA A 8 -56.05 -49.90 17.66
CA ALA A 8 -54.66 -49.55 17.43
C ALA A 8 -54.43 -49.53 15.92
N ILE A 9 -53.57 -48.60 15.48
CA ILE A 9 -52.92 -48.53 14.16
C ILE A 9 -53.74 -47.76 13.12
N GLY A 10 -53.58 -46.44 13.10
CA GLY A 10 -54.14 -45.63 12.01
C GLY A 10 -53.95 -44.12 12.08
N ILE A 11 -53.41 -43.55 13.16
CA ILE A 11 -53.18 -42.09 13.29
C ILE A 11 -51.85 -41.80 14.02
N LEU A 12 -50.80 -42.57 13.71
CA LEU A 12 -49.43 -42.24 14.09
C LEU A 12 -48.50 -42.32 12.86
N SER A 13 -49.03 -41.91 11.71
CA SER A 13 -48.27 -41.78 10.48
C SER A 13 -48.01 -40.30 10.22
N LEU A 14 -46.73 -39.95 10.24
CA LEU A 14 -46.17 -38.85 9.45
C LEU A 14 -46.35 -37.43 10.02
N SER A 15 -45.90 -37.20 11.25
CA SER A 15 -45.59 -35.85 11.76
C SER A 15 -44.09 -35.61 11.99
N PHE A 16 -43.23 -36.51 11.50
CA PHE A 16 -41.77 -36.42 11.62
C PHE A 16 -41.09 -36.26 10.25
N LEU A 17 -41.69 -35.47 9.36
CA LEU A 17 -41.13 -35.19 8.03
C LEU A 17 -41.59 -33.82 7.52
N LEU A 18 -41.21 -32.80 8.27
CA LEU A 18 -41.15 -31.42 7.80
C LEU A 18 -39.95 -30.77 8.51
N VAL A 19 -38.77 -31.31 8.24
CA VAL A 19 -37.57 -30.48 8.21
C VAL A 19 -37.75 -29.61 6.97
N PRO A 20 -38.00 -28.30 7.09
CA PRO A 20 -37.89 -27.45 5.91
C PRO A 20 -36.45 -27.60 5.42
N ALA A 21 -36.31 -28.02 4.17
CA ALA A 21 -35.07 -27.97 3.40
C ALA A 21 -34.69 -26.48 3.18
N PHE A 22 -34.24 -25.85 4.26
CA PHE A 22 -33.78 -24.48 4.40
C PHE A 22 -32.50 -24.65 5.22
N VAL A 23 -31.29 -24.53 4.71
CA VAL A 23 -30.75 -23.83 3.55
C VAL A 23 -29.51 -24.63 3.13
N LEU A 24 -29.51 -25.19 1.93
CA LEU A 24 -28.28 -25.63 1.28
C LEU A 24 -27.98 -24.68 0.13
N THR A 25 -27.79 -23.40 0.46
CA THR A 25 -26.92 -22.54 -0.33
C THR A 25 -25.57 -22.59 0.35
N ALA A 26 -24.72 -23.55 -0.06
CA ALA A 26 -23.29 -23.40 0.15
C ALA A 26 -22.91 -22.13 -0.60
N ASN A 27 -22.71 -21.09 0.20
CA ASN A 27 -22.58 -19.70 -0.18
C ASN A 27 -21.40 -19.54 -1.15
N GLU A 28 -21.66 -18.90 -2.28
CA GLU A 28 -20.60 -18.32 -3.10
C GLU A 28 -19.81 -17.33 -2.24
N GLY A 29 -18.49 -17.31 -2.45
CA GLY A 29 -17.50 -16.66 -1.58
C GLY A 29 -17.92 -15.32 -0.97
N GLY A 30 -17.88 -15.26 0.35
CA GLY A 30 -18.02 -14.03 1.09
C GLY A 30 -17.27 -14.15 2.40
N HIS A 31 -16.12 -13.49 2.49
CA HIS A 31 -15.27 -13.38 3.68
C HIS A 31 -16.03 -12.87 4.93
N GLY A 32 -17.25 -12.36 4.79
CA GLY A 32 -18.16 -12.00 5.89
C GLY A 32 -18.93 -13.17 6.54
N SER A 33 -19.06 -14.33 5.88
CA SER A 33 -19.80 -15.48 6.44
C SER A 33 -19.14 -16.08 7.68
N GLY A 34 -17.82 -15.91 7.85
CA GLY A 34 -17.09 -16.37 9.02
C GLY A 34 -17.33 -15.49 10.24
N ILE A 35 -17.42 -14.16 10.06
CA ILE A 35 -17.61 -13.22 11.17
C ILE A 35 -18.93 -13.48 11.87
N ASP A 36 -20.04 -13.53 11.12
CA ASP A 36 -21.37 -13.71 11.72
C ASP A 36 -21.47 -15.02 12.51
N GLN A 37 -20.80 -16.08 12.03
CA GLN A 37 -20.76 -17.37 12.73
C GLN A 37 -19.97 -17.28 14.04
N ILE A 38 -18.80 -16.65 14.01
CA ILE A 38 -17.95 -16.49 15.20
C ILE A 38 -18.61 -15.57 16.23
N ILE A 39 -19.26 -14.49 15.78
CA ILE A 39 -20.03 -13.60 16.65
C ILE A 39 -21.19 -14.36 17.31
N ALA A 40 -21.95 -15.16 16.56
CA ALA A 40 -23.02 -15.97 17.13
C ALA A 40 -22.52 -16.97 18.19
N GLU A 41 -21.33 -17.55 18.00
CA GLU A 41 -20.70 -18.43 19.01
C GLU A 41 -20.28 -17.66 20.27
N ILE A 42 -19.75 -16.44 20.12
CA ILE A 42 -19.40 -15.57 21.26
C ILE A 42 -20.66 -15.15 22.03
N GLU A 43 -21.72 -14.75 21.32
CA GLU A 43 -23.03 -14.39 21.87
C GLU A 43 -23.61 -15.54 22.69
N GLN A 44 -23.62 -16.75 22.10
CA GLN A 44 -24.06 -17.97 22.78
C GLN A 44 -23.24 -18.26 24.05
N THR A 45 -21.91 -18.10 23.98
CA THR A 45 -21.01 -18.37 25.10
C THR A 45 -21.19 -17.38 26.25
N GLN A 46 -21.48 -16.11 25.95
CA GLN A 46 -21.69 -15.07 26.96
C GLN A 46 -23.16 -14.94 27.40
N GLY A 47 -24.10 -15.54 26.67
CA GLY A 47 -25.54 -15.43 26.93
C GLY A 47 -26.07 -14.03 26.66
N VAL A 48 -25.61 -13.41 25.58
CA VAL A 48 -26.03 -12.08 25.12
C VAL A 48 -26.66 -12.20 23.74
N ASP A 49 -27.53 -11.25 23.38
CA ASP A 49 -28.31 -11.31 22.14
C ASP A 49 -27.74 -10.41 21.03
N THR A 50 -26.79 -9.53 21.36
CA THR A 50 -26.20 -8.60 20.40
C THR A 50 -24.70 -8.35 20.64
N ILE A 51 -23.98 -8.04 19.57
CA ILE A 51 -22.55 -7.67 19.61
C ILE A 51 -22.21 -6.53 20.58
N SER A 52 -23.12 -5.58 20.80
CA SER A 52 -22.89 -4.43 21.70
C SER A 52 -22.92 -4.82 23.19
N GLU A 53 -23.46 -5.99 23.51
CA GLU A 53 -23.53 -6.53 24.87
C GLU A 53 -22.36 -7.48 25.18
N ILE A 54 -21.60 -7.90 24.16
CA ILE A 54 -20.42 -8.75 24.32
C ILE A 54 -19.40 -8.01 25.18
N ASN A 55 -18.87 -8.69 26.20
CA ASN A 55 -17.70 -8.21 26.93
C ASN A 55 -16.43 -8.79 26.28
N PRO A 56 -15.58 -7.97 25.62
CA PRO A 56 -14.38 -8.46 24.94
C PRO A 56 -13.38 -9.15 25.88
N ASP A 57 -13.30 -8.71 27.15
CA ASP A 57 -12.37 -9.26 28.15
C ASP A 57 -12.76 -10.67 28.62
N ARG A 58 -13.98 -11.11 28.31
CA ARG A 58 -14.51 -12.45 28.64
C ARG A 58 -14.49 -13.41 27.45
N VAL A 59 -14.10 -12.95 26.27
CA VAL A 59 -13.99 -13.81 25.08
C VAL A 59 -12.74 -14.67 25.19
N SER A 60 -12.85 -15.95 24.80
CA SER A 60 -11.68 -16.84 24.82
C SER A 60 -10.62 -16.37 23.82
N PRO A 61 -9.32 -16.57 24.10
CA PRO A 61 -8.25 -16.20 23.16
C PRO A 61 -8.43 -16.83 21.78
N LYS A 62 -8.92 -18.07 21.70
CA LYS A 62 -9.15 -18.79 20.43
C LYS A 62 -10.22 -18.10 19.59
N LEU A 63 -11.36 -17.72 20.19
CA LEU A 63 -12.42 -17.02 19.46
C LEU A 63 -12.01 -15.61 19.04
N LEU A 64 -11.18 -14.92 19.84
CA LEU A 64 -10.61 -13.63 19.44
C LEU A 64 -9.64 -13.77 18.25
N GLU A 65 -8.85 -14.84 18.22
CA GLU A 65 -7.94 -15.15 17.11
C GLU A 65 -8.73 -15.43 15.83
N GLU A 66 -9.71 -16.34 15.88
CA GLU A 66 -10.56 -16.67 14.73
C GLU A 66 -11.36 -15.45 14.24
N LEU A 67 -11.87 -14.63 15.15
CA LEU A 67 -12.57 -13.38 14.78
C LEU A 67 -11.63 -12.39 14.11
N GLY A 68 -10.41 -12.24 14.63
CA GLY A 68 -9.41 -11.35 14.08
C GLY A 68 -8.96 -11.73 12.68
N ASP A 69 -8.72 -13.02 12.46
CA ASP A 69 -8.40 -13.61 11.17
C ASP A 69 -9.50 -13.29 10.13
N ALA A 70 -10.75 -13.58 10.47
CA ALA A 70 -11.89 -13.28 9.61
C ALA A 70 -12.04 -11.77 9.31
N VAL A 71 -11.80 -10.92 10.31
CA VAL A 71 -11.81 -9.45 10.16
C VAL A 71 -10.71 -8.96 9.22
N MET A 72 -9.51 -9.55 9.28
CA MET A 72 -8.42 -9.20 8.36
C MET A 72 -8.70 -9.66 6.94
N GLY A 73 -9.29 -10.85 6.75
CA GLY A 73 -9.73 -11.33 5.43
C GLY A 73 -10.78 -10.42 4.76
N ILE A 74 -11.59 -9.69 5.52
CA ILE A 74 -12.46 -8.65 4.93
C ILE A 74 -11.64 -7.45 4.44
N MET A 75 -10.66 -7.01 5.23
CA MET A 75 -9.83 -5.85 4.88
C MET A 75 -8.87 -6.13 3.72
N ILE A 76 -8.38 -7.37 3.63
CA ILE A 76 -7.51 -7.86 2.58
C ILE A 76 -8.27 -8.94 1.83
N SER A 77 -9.11 -8.51 0.88
CA SER A 77 -9.99 -9.43 0.15
C SER A 77 -9.26 -10.41 -0.78
N ASP A 78 -7.93 -10.28 -0.91
CA ASP A 78 -7.08 -11.18 -1.68
C ASP A 78 -6.37 -12.17 -0.74
N GLU A 79 -6.77 -13.44 -0.80
CA GLU A 79 -6.25 -14.51 0.04
C GLU A 79 -4.72 -14.63 -0.05
N GLN A 80 -4.15 -14.45 -1.24
CA GLN A 80 -2.68 -14.55 -1.42
C GLN A 80 -1.95 -13.42 -0.69
N GLN A 81 -2.51 -12.21 -0.69
CA GLN A 81 -1.97 -11.10 0.10
C GLN A 81 -2.10 -11.35 1.60
N HIS A 82 -3.20 -11.96 2.04
CA HIS A 82 -3.40 -12.35 3.43
C HIS A 82 -2.34 -13.37 3.89
N GLU A 83 -2.21 -14.49 3.18
CA GLU A 83 -1.20 -15.53 3.45
C GLU A 83 0.23 -14.97 3.43
N TRP A 84 0.53 -14.07 2.49
CA TRP A 84 1.84 -13.43 2.42
C TRP A 84 2.11 -12.53 3.62
N MET A 85 1.11 -11.79 4.09
CA MET A 85 1.22 -10.96 5.30
C MET A 85 1.43 -11.81 6.54
N ASP A 86 0.72 -12.92 6.66
CA ASP A 86 0.87 -13.88 7.76
C ASP A 86 2.29 -14.44 7.81
N GLN A 87 2.81 -14.85 6.65
CA GLN A 87 4.19 -15.34 6.53
C GLN A 87 5.22 -14.29 6.96
N MET A 88 4.99 -13.01 6.63
CA MET A 88 5.86 -11.91 7.05
C MET A 88 5.76 -11.59 8.56
N MET A 89 4.65 -11.95 9.20
CA MET A 89 4.42 -11.76 10.65
C MET A 89 4.83 -12.95 11.52
N GLY A 90 5.47 -13.96 10.93
CA GLY A 90 5.96 -15.15 11.64
C GLY A 90 5.36 -16.46 11.15
N GLY A 91 4.34 -16.39 10.29
CA GLY A 91 3.64 -17.53 9.71
C GLY A 91 2.56 -18.11 10.61
N GLU A 92 1.80 -19.02 10.01
CA GLU A 92 0.75 -19.80 10.67
C GLU A 92 1.24 -20.50 11.93
N GLY A 93 0.45 -20.36 13.00
CA GLY A 93 0.78 -20.90 14.33
C GLY A 93 1.87 -20.14 15.09
N SER A 94 2.37 -19.01 14.58
CA SER A 94 3.29 -18.16 15.34
C SER A 94 2.54 -17.36 16.42
N GLU A 95 3.15 -17.23 17.61
CA GLU A 95 2.55 -16.46 18.71
C GLU A 95 2.36 -14.98 18.36
N GLN A 96 3.22 -14.45 17.49
CA GLN A 96 3.14 -13.07 17.02
C GLN A 96 1.90 -12.85 16.16
N LEU A 97 1.65 -13.75 15.20
CA LEU A 97 0.46 -13.69 14.35
C LEU A 97 -0.81 -13.90 15.17
N ALA A 98 -0.84 -14.92 16.03
CA ALA A 98 -1.97 -15.19 16.94
C ALA A 98 -2.28 -13.99 17.86
N SER A 99 -1.26 -13.28 18.35
CA SER A 99 -1.44 -12.05 19.14
C SER A 99 -2.05 -10.92 18.32
N MET A 100 -1.64 -10.79 17.06
CA MET A 100 -2.21 -9.78 16.16
C MET A 100 -3.68 -10.07 15.85
N HIS A 101 -4.01 -11.31 15.49
CA HIS A 101 -5.39 -11.74 15.25
C HIS A 101 -6.25 -11.46 16.48
N ARG A 102 -5.82 -11.89 17.66
CA ARG A 102 -6.55 -11.61 18.91
C ARG A 102 -6.79 -10.12 19.15
N LEU A 103 -5.78 -9.28 18.89
CA LEU A 103 -5.91 -7.82 19.01
C LEU A 103 -6.95 -7.26 18.03
N MET A 104 -6.96 -7.76 16.79
CA MET A 104 -7.91 -7.32 15.77
C MET A 104 -9.34 -7.73 16.12
N GLY A 105 -9.55 -8.99 16.53
CA GLY A 105 -10.85 -9.46 16.99
C GLY A 105 -11.34 -8.68 18.22
N TYR A 106 -10.45 -8.40 19.17
CA TYR A 106 -10.79 -7.59 20.35
C TYR A 106 -11.25 -6.18 19.98
N ARG A 107 -10.54 -5.51 19.07
CA ARG A 107 -10.89 -4.17 18.61
C ARG A 107 -12.19 -4.13 17.83
N TYR A 108 -12.44 -5.15 17.01
CA TYR A 108 -13.70 -5.31 16.29
C TYR A 108 -14.90 -5.38 17.26
N LEU A 109 -14.78 -6.13 18.35
CA LEU A 109 -15.82 -6.19 19.37
C LEU A 109 -15.96 -4.85 20.10
N GLN A 110 -14.84 -4.18 20.44
CA GLN A 110 -14.86 -2.87 21.10
C GLN A 110 -15.49 -1.78 20.23
N SER A 111 -15.45 -1.92 18.91
CA SER A 111 -16.11 -1.02 17.96
C SER A 111 -17.56 -1.43 17.63
N ASN A 112 -18.14 -2.41 18.34
CA ASN A 112 -19.46 -2.97 18.05
C ASN A 112 -19.59 -3.47 16.60
N GLY A 113 -18.51 -4.05 16.06
CA GLY A 113 -18.46 -4.61 14.71
C GLY A 113 -18.23 -3.58 13.61
N ASP A 114 -17.95 -2.33 13.95
CA ASP A 114 -17.63 -1.30 12.97
C ASP A 114 -16.18 -1.45 12.48
N LEU A 115 -16.03 -1.73 11.18
CA LEU A 115 -14.73 -1.83 10.50
C LEU A 115 -14.12 -0.45 10.19
N SER A 116 -14.92 0.62 10.21
CA SER A 116 -14.50 1.98 9.84
C SER A 116 -13.86 2.75 11.00
N SER A 117 -14.22 2.41 12.25
CA SER A 117 -13.68 3.05 13.45
C SER A 117 -12.34 2.44 13.86
N GLY A 118 -11.29 2.78 13.12
CA GLY A 118 -9.92 2.69 13.61
C GLY A 118 -9.55 1.34 14.22
N LEU A 119 -9.86 0.22 13.55
CA LEU A 119 -9.42 -1.12 13.97
C LEU A 119 -7.89 -1.22 14.11
N TRP A 120 -7.20 -0.34 13.39
CA TRP A 120 -5.78 -0.12 13.49
C TRP A 120 -5.40 0.84 14.64
N GLY A 121 -6.32 1.16 15.55
CA GLY A 121 -6.15 2.01 16.72
C GLY A 121 -5.60 3.42 16.43
N PRO A 122 -5.52 4.28 17.46
CA PRO A 122 -4.80 5.56 17.39
C PRO A 122 -3.27 5.46 17.22
N GLY A 123 -2.73 4.29 16.84
CA GLY A 123 -1.28 4.05 16.78
C GLY A 123 -0.79 3.00 15.76
N MET A 124 -1.69 2.38 14.98
CA MET A 124 -1.32 1.48 13.87
C MET A 124 -1.75 2.10 12.52
N SER A 125 -2.81 2.93 12.48
CA SER A 125 -3.17 3.74 11.29
C SER A 125 -2.51 5.12 11.24
N GLY A 126 -1.77 5.50 12.29
CA GLY A 126 -1.11 6.79 12.38
C GLY A 126 0.26 6.59 13.00
N TYR A 127 1.32 6.82 12.20
CA TYR A 127 2.71 6.81 12.63
C TYR A 127 3.21 5.49 13.26
N GLY A 128 3.68 4.60 12.41
CA GLY A 128 4.89 3.82 12.69
C GLY A 128 4.79 2.82 13.84
N MET A 129 4.61 1.54 13.46
CA MET A 129 4.96 0.38 14.28
C MET A 129 6.48 0.29 14.60
N MET A 130 7.27 1.29 14.17
CA MET A 130 8.58 1.61 14.74
C MET A 130 8.38 2.66 15.83
N GLY A 131 8.21 2.20 17.07
CA GLY A 131 8.00 3.05 18.24
C GLY A 131 9.06 4.17 18.38
N PRO A 132 8.70 5.31 18.98
CA PRO A 132 9.52 6.54 19.02
C PRO A 132 10.71 6.47 20.00
N GLY A 133 11.37 5.31 20.13
CA GLY A 133 12.37 5.06 21.16
C GLY A 133 13.72 4.50 20.72
N MET A 134 13.91 4.13 19.44
CA MET A 134 15.08 3.31 19.07
C MET A 134 16.10 3.95 18.12
N MET A 135 15.89 5.18 17.65
CA MET A 135 16.87 5.85 16.80
C MET A 135 17.13 7.29 17.23
N GLY A 136 18.22 7.45 17.97
CA GLY A 136 19.08 8.62 17.82
C GLY A 136 18.59 9.91 18.45
N SER A 137 18.82 10.00 19.76
CA SER A 137 19.34 11.20 20.40
C SER A 137 20.32 11.98 19.50
N TRP A 138 19.83 12.95 18.74
CA TRP A 138 20.59 14.12 18.29
C TRP A 138 19.67 15.32 18.39
N GLY A 139 19.94 16.13 19.41
CA GLY A 139 19.15 17.30 19.70
C GLY A 139 19.14 18.29 18.54
N VAL A 140 17.96 18.82 18.26
CA VAL A 140 17.80 20.22 17.92
C VAL A 140 16.50 20.70 18.53
N SER A 141 16.69 21.66 19.42
CA SER A 141 15.71 22.62 19.91
C SER A 141 14.80 23.17 18.81
N SER A 142 13.68 23.74 19.28
CA SER A 142 12.86 24.76 18.61
C SER A 142 12.02 24.29 17.44
N GLY A 143 10.78 23.90 17.79
CA GLY A 143 9.63 24.71 17.42
C GLY A 143 9.18 24.64 15.97
N TRP A 144 7.97 24.09 15.80
CA TRP A 144 7.09 24.27 14.66
C TRP A 144 7.60 23.62 13.37
N TYR A 145 6.73 22.85 12.71
CA TYR A 145 6.99 22.08 11.48
C TYR A 145 7.72 20.73 11.67
N GLY A 146 6.95 19.73 12.08
CA GLY A 146 7.28 18.32 11.83
C GLY A 146 6.82 17.93 10.41
N PRO A 147 7.66 17.27 9.59
CA PRO A 147 7.32 16.86 8.24
C PRO A 147 6.50 15.57 8.30
N GLY A 148 5.18 15.67 8.15
CA GLY A 148 4.34 14.47 8.00
C GLY A 148 2.88 14.61 8.43
N SER A 149 2.36 15.82 8.64
CA SER A 149 0.91 15.99 8.66
C SER A 149 0.36 15.76 7.23
N PRO A 150 -0.71 14.99 7.03
CA PRO A 150 -1.39 14.91 5.73
C PRO A 150 -1.85 16.29 5.22
N ASP A 151 -1.91 17.29 6.11
CA ASP A 151 -2.21 18.67 5.80
C ASP A 151 -1.11 19.42 5.02
N VAL A 152 0.16 18.98 5.03
CA VAL A 152 1.20 19.64 4.21
C VAL A 152 1.18 19.23 2.73
N MET A 153 0.60 18.07 2.38
CA MET A 153 0.34 17.70 0.99
C MET A 153 -0.92 18.38 0.43
N ALA A 154 -1.87 18.77 1.29
CA ALA A 154 -3.00 19.62 0.90
C ALA A 154 -2.62 21.12 0.89
N GLY A 155 -1.68 21.55 1.73
CA GLY A 155 -1.25 22.95 1.84
C GLY A 155 -0.40 23.45 0.67
N LEU A 156 0.40 22.59 0.03
CA LEU A 156 1.17 22.94 -1.18
C LEU A 156 0.32 22.96 -2.46
N MET A 157 -0.92 22.44 -2.40
CA MET A 157 -1.92 22.56 -3.45
C MET A 157 -2.81 23.80 -3.30
N THR A 158 -2.34 24.85 -2.62
CA THR A 158 -2.99 26.14 -2.77
C THR A 158 -2.80 26.61 -4.22
N PRO A 159 -3.88 26.97 -4.96
CA PRO A 159 -3.81 27.19 -6.41
C PRO A 159 -2.82 28.28 -6.84
N TRP A 160 -2.48 29.21 -5.94
CA TRP A 160 -1.50 30.27 -6.20
C TRP A 160 -0.04 29.79 -6.16
N LEU A 161 0.30 28.80 -5.32
CA LEU A 161 1.65 28.21 -5.27
C LEU A 161 1.92 27.35 -6.52
N CYS A 162 0.93 26.57 -6.96
CA CYS A 162 1.00 25.84 -8.23
C CYS A 162 1.22 26.79 -9.42
N ALA A 163 0.54 27.94 -9.44
CA ALA A 163 0.72 28.95 -10.49
C ALA A 163 2.14 29.56 -10.49
N ILE A 164 2.70 29.85 -9.32
CA ILE A 164 4.08 30.37 -9.20
C ILE A 164 5.10 29.31 -9.67
N CYS A 165 4.94 28.05 -9.25
CA CYS A 165 5.81 26.96 -9.70
C CYS A 165 5.76 26.76 -11.22
N LEU A 166 4.58 26.88 -11.82
CA LEU A 166 4.40 26.78 -13.28
C LEU A 166 5.09 27.93 -14.02
N VAL A 167 4.97 29.17 -13.52
CA VAL A 167 5.64 30.35 -14.10
C VAL A 167 7.16 30.22 -13.99
N LEU A 168 7.68 29.76 -12.85
CA LEU A 168 9.12 29.52 -12.65
C LEU A 168 9.63 28.42 -13.58
N LEU A 169 8.87 27.33 -13.75
CA LEU A 169 9.23 26.25 -14.66
C LEU A 169 9.28 26.72 -16.13
N ILE A 170 8.32 27.52 -16.56
CA ILE A 170 8.33 28.13 -17.90
C ILE A 170 9.55 29.06 -18.06
N ALA A 171 9.87 29.88 -17.05
CA ALA A 171 11.03 30.77 -17.09
C ALA A 171 12.35 29.99 -17.21
N VAL A 172 12.51 28.88 -16.50
CA VAL A 172 13.68 27.99 -16.61
C VAL A 172 13.77 27.37 -18.01
N ILE A 173 12.65 26.90 -18.57
CA ILE A 173 12.64 26.34 -19.93
C ILE A 173 13.05 27.40 -20.96
N VAL A 174 12.51 28.62 -20.87
CA VAL A 174 12.88 29.74 -21.76
C VAL A 174 14.37 30.08 -21.61
N LEU A 175 14.90 30.09 -20.38
CA LEU A 175 16.32 30.32 -20.12
C LEU A 175 17.20 29.24 -20.75
N ILE A 176 16.83 27.96 -20.61
CA ILE A 176 17.56 26.84 -21.23
C ILE A 176 17.56 26.99 -22.75
N ILE A 177 16.40 27.30 -23.37
CA ILE A 177 16.31 27.51 -24.82
C ILE A 177 17.17 28.69 -25.26
N ALA A 178 17.17 29.78 -24.50
CA ALA A 178 18.01 30.95 -24.78
C ALA A 178 19.51 30.60 -24.70
N LEU A 179 19.93 29.81 -23.70
CA LEU A 179 21.32 29.36 -23.56
C LEU A 179 21.75 28.41 -24.67
N VAL A 180 20.88 27.49 -25.08
CA VAL A 180 21.14 26.57 -26.21
C VAL A 180 21.25 27.36 -27.52
N LYS A 181 20.38 28.35 -27.73
CA LYS A 181 20.46 29.23 -28.91
C LYS A 181 21.68 30.15 -28.86
N ALA A 182 22.07 30.65 -27.68
CA ALA A 182 23.26 31.47 -27.50
C ALA A 182 24.55 30.68 -27.78
N LYS A 183 24.60 29.39 -27.43
CA LYS A 183 25.72 28.50 -27.78
C LYS A 183 25.81 28.15 -29.27
N LYS A 184 24.78 28.46 -30.07
CA LYS A 184 24.81 28.30 -31.53
C LYS A 184 25.32 29.55 -32.25
N THR A 185 26.28 30.26 -31.66
CA THR A 185 26.95 31.39 -32.30
C THR A 185 28.47 31.21 -32.25
N ARG A 186 29.02 30.88 -33.43
CA ARG A 186 30.42 30.92 -33.88
C ARG A 186 31.38 29.84 -33.36
N ILE A 187 31.28 28.65 -33.95
CA ILE A 187 32.50 28.03 -34.49
C ILE A 187 32.64 28.54 -35.92
N THR A 188 33.10 29.78 -36.07
CA THR A 188 33.77 30.18 -37.30
C THR A 188 35.11 29.47 -37.27
N PHE A 189 35.27 28.43 -38.09
CA PHE A 189 36.56 27.81 -38.33
C PHE A 189 37.46 28.89 -38.95
N ASP A 190 38.27 29.53 -38.12
CA ASP A 190 39.23 30.50 -38.59
C ASP A 190 40.29 29.74 -39.40
N SER A 191 40.50 30.18 -40.64
CA SER A 191 41.41 29.55 -41.61
C SER A 191 42.87 29.53 -41.11
N GLY A 192 43.20 30.34 -40.11
CA GLY A 192 44.45 30.26 -39.36
C GLY A 192 44.67 28.91 -38.67
N THR A 193 43.61 28.33 -38.08
CA THR A 193 43.69 27.07 -37.32
C THR A 193 44.00 25.88 -38.22
N ALA A 194 43.40 25.83 -39.43
CA ALA A 194 43.64 24.75 -40.38
C ALA A 194 45.10 24.73 -40.86
N LYS A 195 45.70 25.90 -41.13
CA LYS A 195 47.10 26.02 -41.53
C LYS A 195 48.07 25.61 -40.43
N GLU A 196 47.77 25.94 -39.17
CA GLU A 196 48.58 25.55 -38.02
C GLU A 196 48.53 24.03 -37.75
N ILE A 197 47.37 23.41 -37.89
CA ILE A 197 47.20 21.96 -37.73
C ILE A 197 48.05 21.20 -38.76
N ILE A 198 48.01 21.63 -40.02
CA ILE A 198 48.73 20.95 -41.11
C ILE A 198 50.24 21.14 -41.00
N ARG A 199 50.70 22.34 -40.58
CA ARG A 199 52.12 22.59 -40.25
C ARG A 199 52.60 21.70 -39.10
N SER A 200 51.78 21.53 -38.05
CA SER A 200 52.13 20.68 -36.90
C SER A 200 52.32 19.22 -37.29
N ARG A 201 51.43 18.68 -38.13
CA ARG A 201 51.51 17.27 -38.59
C ARG A 201 52.72 17.02 -39.50
N TYR A 202 53.06 17.95 -40.37
CA TYR A 202 54.27 17.86 -41.18
C TYR A 202 55.55 17.89 -40.31
N ALA A 203 55.61 18.77 -39.30
CA ALA A 203 56.75 18.83 -38.38
C ALA A 203 56.93 17.55 -37.54
N LYS A 204 55.84 16.82 -37.29
CA LYS A 204 55.87 15.50 -36.61
C LYS A 204 56.23 14.35 -37.54
N GLY A 205 56.35 14.58 -38.85
CA GLY A 205 56.57 13.52 -39.84
C GLY A 205 55.34 12.65 -40.11
N GLU A 206 54.16 13.06 -39.64
CA GLU A 206 52.89 12.35 -39.87
C GLU A 206 52.33 12.60 -41.27
N LEU A 207 52.92 13.54 -42.02
CA LEU A 207 52.46 13.97 -43.32
C LEU A 207 53.64 14.01 -44.29
N SER A 208 53.45 13.49 -45.51
CA SER A 208 54.47 13.59 -46.55
C SER A 208 54.60 15.04 -47.04
N ARG A 209 55.70 15.35 -47.73
CA ARG A 209 55.94 16.69 -48.28
C ARG A 209 54.91 17.01 -49.37
N GLU A 210 54.54 16.02 -50.15
CA GLU A 210 53.58 16.09 -51.24
C GLU A 210 52.19 16.42 -50.69
N ASP A 211 51.74 15.69 -49.66
CA ASP A 211 50.45 15.91 -48.99
C ASP A 211 50.38 17.29 -48.32
N TYR A 212 51.50 17.73 -47.72
CA TYR A 212 51.58 19.06 -47.09
C TYR A 212 51.39 20.18 -48.10
N LEU A 213 52.00 20.05 -49.28
CA LEU A 213 51.94 21.08 -50.31
C LEU A 213 50.54 21.15 -50.94
N GLN A 214 49.93 20.00 -51.23
CA GLN A 214 48.58 19.93 -51.77
C GLN A 214 47.56 20.58 -50.82
N LEU A 215 47.55 20.17 -49.55
CA LEU A 215 46.64 20.72 -48.55
C LEU A 215 46.88 22.22 -48.28
N LYS A 216 48.13 22.68 -48.36
CA LYS A 216 48.46 24.10 -48.18
C LYS A 216 47.92 24.95 -49.33
N ASP A 217 47.90 24.43 -50.56
CA ASP A 217 47.40 25.15 -51.72
C ASP A 217 45.85 25.08 -51.79
N ASP A 218 45.24 23.94 -51.42
CA ASP A 218 43.77 23.83 -51.26
C ASP A 218 43.22 24.82 -50.20
N LEU A 219 44.01 25.12 -49.16
CA LEU A 219 43.69 26.13 -48.13
C LEU A 219 44.03 27.58 -48.53
N LYS A 220 44.57 27.82 -49.73
CA LYS A 220 44.72 29.17 -50.31
C LYS A 220 43.64 29.48 -51.34
N GLU A 221 43.04 28.48 -51.97
CA GLU A 221 41.99 28.65 -52.98
C GLU A 221 40.56 28.75 -52.40
N ASN A 222 40.39 28.57 -51.09
CA ASN A 222 39.17 28.89 -50.34
C ASN A 222 39.36 30.16 -49.48
#